data_AF-A0A9X1MTD5-F1
#
_entry.id   AF-A0A9X1MTD5-F1
#
_cell.length_a   1.000
_cell.length_b   1.000
_cell.length_c   1.000
_cell.angle_alpha   90.00
_cell.angle_beta   90.00
_cell.angle_gamma   90.00
#
_symmetry.space_group_name_H-M   'P 1'
#
loop_
_entity.id
_entity.type
_entity.pdbx_description
1 polymer ?
#
loop_
_entity_poly.entity_id
_entity_poly.type
_entity_poly.pdbx_seq_one_letter_code
_entity_poly.pdbx_strand_id
1 'polypeptide(L)'
;MVKQHLLQQFVIIERVTYLHRSDFGLKLLAVRYSVEEAEALVQQLRQSYRQNEHNLISFLYLQVDNALLKQRLGVNHLAESGTEYQL
;
A
#
# COMPACT_ATOMS: atom_id res chain seq x y z
N MET A 1 -6.11 24.85 -10.49
CA MET A 1 -5.09 24.64 -9.44
C MET A 1 -5.20 23.21 -8.93
N VAL A 2 -4.29 22.33 -9.32
CA VAL A 2 -4.24 20.96 -8.76
C VAL A 2 -3.69 21.08 -7.34
N LYS A 3 -4.48 20.69 -6.33
CA LYS A 3 -4.05 20.71 -4.92
C LYS A 3 -2.77 19.87 -4.81
N GLN A 4 -1.65 20.47 -4.42
CA GLN A 4 -0.35 19.78 -4.27
C GLN A 4 -0.43 18.57 -3.31
N HIS A 5 -1.42 18.53 -2.41
CA HIS A 5 -1.73 17.37 -1.56
C HIS A 5 -2.16 16.10 -2.32
N LEU A 6 -2.42 16.18 -3.64
CA LEU A 6 -2.77 15.03 -4.50
C LEU A 6 -1.56 14.45 -5.26
N LEU A 7 -0.33 14.88 -4.95
CA LEU A 7 0.88 14.38 -5.63
C LEU A 7 1.54 13.21 -4.92
N GLN A 8 1.23 12.99 -3.65
CA GLN A 8 1.86 11.95 -2.83
C GLN A 8 0.80 11.19 -2.02
N GLN A 9 1.06 9.92 -1.79
CA GLN A 9 0.22 9.01 -1.01
C GLN A 9 1.10 8.15 -0.10
N PHE A 10 0.49 7.61 0.94
CA PHE A 10 1.15 6.73 1.89
C PHE A 10 0.73 5.30 1.62
N VAL A 11 1.69 4.45 1.28
CA VAL A 11 1.48 3.01 1.12
C VAL A 11 1.86 2.29 2.40
N ILE A 12 0.94 1.45 2.88
CA ILE A 12 1.15 0.57 4.01
C ILE A 12 1.45 -0.83 3.48
N ILE A 13 2.62 -1.36 3.85
CA ILE A 13 3.13 -2.65 3.39
C ILE A 13 3.30 -3.56 4.61
N GLU A 14 2.70 -4.73 4.55
CA GLU A 14 3.03 -5.84 5.42
C GLU A 14 4.34 -6.47 4.94
N ARG A 15 5.26 -6.70 5.87
CA ARG A 15 6.53 -7.38 5.65
C ARG A 15 6.60 -8.61 6.54
N VAL A 16 6.56 -9.78 5.92
CA VAL A 16 6.90 -11.05 6.56
C VAL A 16 8.40 -11.27 6.45
N THR A 17 9.06 -11.53 7.58
CA THR A 17 10.50 -11.81 7.59
C THR A 17 10.71 -13.32 7.42
N TYR A 18 11.11 -13.74 6.22
CA TYR A 18 11.57 -15.10 5.97
C TYR A 18 13.09 -15.16 6.06
N LEU A 19 13.65 -16.18 6.72
CA LEU A 19 15.09 -16.37 6.87
C LEU A 19 15.84 -16.57 5.53
N HIS A 20 15.13 -16.94 4.46
CA HIS A 20 15.75 -17.39 3.20
C HIS A 20 15.26 -16.67 1.93
N ARG A 21 14.38 -15.66 2.01
CA ARG A 21 13.96 -14.84 0.85
C ARG A 21 13.57 -13.43 1.27
N SER A 22 14.15 -12.42 0.60
CA SER A 22 13.95 -11.00 0.90
C SER A 22 12.70 -10.38 0.25
N ASP A 23 12.20 -11.00 -0.81
CA ASP A 23 11.23 -10.46 -1.77
C ASP A 23 9.82 -11.04 -1.62
N PHE A 24 9.67 -12.25 -1.07
CA PHE A 24 8.36 -12.89 -0.85
C PHE A 24 7.58 -12.33 0.34
N GLY A 25 8.20 -11.48 1.16
CA GLY A 25 7.61 -10.97 2.39
C GLY A 25 6.70 -9.76 2.24
N LEU A 26 6.67 -9.08 1.10
CA LEU A 26 6.04 -7.76 0.99
C LEU A 26 4.63 -7.86 0.38
N LYS A 27 3.63 -7.38 1.12
CA LYS A 27 2.24 -7.29 0.66
C LYS A 27 1.71 -5.88 0.86
N LEU A 28 1.23 -5.25 -0.20
CA LEU A 28 0.52 -3.98 -0.11
C LEU A 28 -0.82 -4.18 0.61
N LEU A 29 -1.03 -3.48 1.72
CA LEU A 29 -2.26 -3.55 2.50
C LEU A 29 -3.22 -2.40 2.17
N ALA A 30 -2.69 -1.19 2.04
CA ALA A 30 -3.52 0.00 1.86
C ALA A 30 -2.73 1.17 1.25
N VAL A 31 -3.48 2.08 0.63
CA VAL A 31 -3.04 3.41 0.21
C VAL A 31 -3.86 4.45 0.98
N ARG A 32 -3.20 5.47 1.54
CA ARG A 32 -3.82 6.56 2.30
C ARG A 32 -3.37 7.92 1.77
N TYR A 33 -4.18 8.94 2.03
CA TYR A 33 -3.97 10.29 1.50
C TYR A 33 -3.31 11.24 2.51
N SER A 34 -3.22 10.83 3.78
CA SER A 34 -2.56 11.61 4.84
C SER A 34 -1.63 10.74 5.69
N VAL A 35 -0.68 11.40 6.36
CA VAL A 35 0.26 10.76 7.30
C VAL A 35 -0.51 10.20 8.49
N GLU A 36 -1.44 10.99 9.02
CA GLU A 36 -2.19 10.68 10.24
C GLU A 36 -3.04 9.42 10.06
N GLU A 37 -3.70 9.27 8.91
CA GLU A 37 -4.48 8.06 8.59
C GLU A 37 -3.58 6.83 8.42
N ALA A 38 -2.43 7.00 7.79
CA ALA A 38 -1.48 5.91 7.58
C ALA A 38 -0.87 5.43 8.89
N GLU A 39 -0.46 6.36 9.75
CA GLU A 39 0.09 6.06 11.08
C GLU A 39 -0.95 5.39 11.98
N ALA A 40 -2.17 5.91 12.03
CA ALA A 40 -3.25 5.33 12.81
C ALA A 40 -3.52 3.87 12.39
N LEU A 41 -3.57 3.60 11.09
CA LEU A 41 -3.75 2.26 10.57
C LEU A 41 -2.59 1.33 10.95
N VAL A 42 -1.34 1.80 10.82
CA VAL A 42 -0.17 1.01 11.21
C VAL A 42 -0.19 0.66 12.70
N GLN A 43 -0.61 1.58 13.56
CA GLN A 43 -0.74 1.31 15.00
C GLN A 43 -1.83 0.26 15.28
N GLN A 44 -2.99 0.35 14.62
CA GLN A 44 -4.05 -0.65 14.72
C GLN A 44 -3.58 -2.03 14.27
N LEU A 45 -2.88 -2.12 13.14
CA LEU A 45 -2.32 -3.36 12.63
C LEU A 45 -1.30 -3.97 13.60
N ARG A 46 -0.39 -3.15 14.16
CA ARG A 46 0.57 -3.61 15.19
C ARG A 46 -0.13 -4.17 16.42
N GLN A 47 -1.19 -3.52 16.89
CA GLN A 47 -1.94 -3.98 18.04
C GLN A 47 -2.64 -5.32 17.75
N SER A 48 -3.31 -5.43 16.60
CA SER A 48 -4.00 -6.65 16.19
C SER A 48 -3.04 -7.83 16.02
N TYR A 49 -1.86 -7.63 15.42
CA TYR A 49 -0.92 -8.72 15.17
C TYR A 49 -0.17 -9.17 16.43
N ARG A 50 0.08 -8.27 17.39
CA ARG A 50 0.59 -8.66 18.72
C ARG A 50 -0.39 -9.56 19.46
N GLN A 51 -1.69 -9.27 19.36
CA GLN A 51 -2.73 -10.09 20.00
C GLN A 51 -2.83 -11.51 19.41
N ASN A 52 -2.39 -11.69 18.16
CA ASN A 52 -2.46 -12.97 17.44
C ASN A 52 -1.08 -13.68 17.35
N GLU A 53 -0.09 -13.26 18.14
CA GLU A 53 1.26 -13.88 18.21
C GLU A 53 2.05 -13.93 16.87
N HIS A 54 1.70 -13.09 15.90
CA HIS A 54 2.41 -13.02 14.61
C HIS A 54 3.71 -12.19 14.72
N ASN A 55 4.72 -12.73 15.40
CA ASN A 55 5.98 -12.02 15.69
C ASN A 55 6.91 -11.83 14.48
N LEU A 56 6.65 -12.53 13.38
CA LEU A 56 7.47 -12.47 12.15
C LEU A 56 7.00 -11.36 11.18
N ILE A 57 5.95 -10.63 11.55
CA ILE A 57 5.30 -9.63 10.69
C ILE A 57 5.63 -8.24 11.18
N SER A 58 6.09 -7.40 10.26
CA SER A 58 6.39 -5.99 10.46
C SER A 58 5.59 -5.15 9.46
N PHE A 59 5.32 -3.90 9.82
CA PHE A 59 4.62 -2.97 8.94
C PHE A 59 5.54 -1.82 8.55
N LEU A 60 5.61 -1.56 7.25
CA LEU A 60 6.27 -0.40 6.66
C LEU A 60 5.19 0.57 6.21
N TYR A 61 5.40 1.86 6.43
CA TYR A 61 4.65 2.90 5.74
C TYR A 61 5.64 3.77 4.99
N LEU A 62 5.33 4.07 3.74
CA LEU A 62 6.21 4.83 2.85
C LEU A 62 5.40 5.91 2.15
N GLN A 63 5.95 7.12 2.13
CA GLN A 63 5.45 8.19 1.28
C GLN A 63 5.93 7.94 -0.14
N VAL A 64 5.00 7.88 -1.09
CA VAL A 64 5.28 7.54 -2.48
C VAL A 64 4.65 8.56 -3.41
N ASP A 65 5.36 8.87 -4.48
CA ASP A 65 4.87 9.71 -5.57
C ASP A 65 3.72 9.02 -6.32
N ASN A 66 2.64 9.77 -6.58
CA ASN A 66 1.44 9.21 -7.16
C ASN A 66 1.61 8.77 -8.63
N ALA A 67 2.50 9.41 -9.39
CA ALA A 67 2.78 8.98 -10.76
C ALA A 67 3.51 7.62 -10.73
N LEU A 68 4.48 7.47 -9.83
CA LEU A 68 5.18 6.20 -9.62
C LEU A 68 4.22 5.10 -9.13
N LEU A 69 3.33 5.42 -8.20
CA LEU A 69 2.36 4.46 -7.67
C LEU A 69 1.39 3.99 -8.76
N LYS A 70 0.84 4.91 -9.57
CA LYS A 70 -0.05 4.57 -10.70
C LYS A 70 0.63 3.69 -11.73
N GLN A 71 1.89 3.99 -12.06
CA GLN A 71 2.69 3.16 -12.96
C GLN A 71 2.87 1.75 -12.40
N ARG A 72 3.18 1.62 -11.10
CA ARG A 72 3.41 0.33 -10.44
C ARG A 72 2.14 -0.50 -10.25
N LEU A 73 1.00 0.15 -10.03
CA LEU A 73 -0.30 -0.50 -9.91
C LEU A 73 -0.95 -0.80 -11.28
N GLY A 74 -0.30 -0.45 -12.40
CA GLY A 74 -0.81 -0.72 -13.75
C GLY A 74 -2.05 0.11 -14.13
N VAL A 75 -2.38 1.16 -13.38
CA VAL A 75 -3.59 1.98 -13.58
C VAL A 75 -3.52 2.82 -14.85
N ASN A 76 -2.34 2.94 -15.46
CA ASN A 76 -2.17 3.63 -16.75
C ASN A 76 -2.74 2.86 -17.95
N HIS A 77 -3.16 1.59 -17.80
CA HIS A 77 -3.69 0.78 -18.90
C HIS A 77 -5.22 0.60 -18.95
N LEU A 78 -5.97 1.15 -17.99
CA LEU A 78 -7.43 0.95 -17.93
C LEU A 78 -8.27 2.11 -18.49
N ALA A 79 -7.64 3.16 -19.03
CA ALA A 79 -8.36 4.29 -19.63
C ALA A 79 -8.64 4.11 -21.14
N GLU A 80 -8.13 3.05 -21.79
CA GLU A 80 -8.29 2.85 -23.24
C GLU A 80 -9.05 1.56 -23.64
N SER A 81 -9.36 0.66 -22.71
CA SER A 81 -10.23 -0.48 -23.01
C SER A 81 -11.68 -0.18 -22.62
N GLY A 82 -12.26 0.78 -23.33
CA GLY A 82 -13.70 0.75 -23.59
C GLY A 82 -13.98 -0.43 -24.49
N THR A 83 -14.28 -1.58 -23.89
CA THR A 83 -14.91 -2.68 -24.62
C THR A 83 -16.03 -3.18 -23.74
N GLU A 84 -17.25 -2.80 -24.15
CA GLU A 84 -18.50 -3.40 -23.73
C GLU A 84 -18.35 -4.92 -23.68
N TYR A 85 -18.48 -5.51 -22.50
CA TYR A 85 -18.88 -6.90 -22.41
C TYR A 85 -20.41 -6.92 -22.39
N GLN A 86 -21.01 -7.06 -23.56
CA GLN A 86 -22.36 -7.59 -23.69
C GLN A 86 -22.27 -9.11 -23.65
N LEU A 87 -22.86 -9.73 -22.62
CA LEU A 87 -23.48 -11.05 -22.68
C LEU A 87 -24.77 -11.00 -21.85
#